data_AF-A0A660UKP4-F1
#
_entry.id   AF-A0A660UKP4-F1
#
_cell.length_a   1.000
_cell.length_b   1.000
_cell.length_c   1.000
_cell.angle_alpha   90.00
_cell.angle_beta   90.00
_cell.angle_gamma   90.00
#
_symmetry.space_group_name_H-M   'P 1'
#
loop_
_entity.id
_entity.type
_entity.pdbx_description
1 polymer ?
#
loop_
_entity_poly.entity_id
_entity_poly.type
_entity_poly.pdbx_seq_one_letter_code
_entity_poly.pdbx_strand_id
1 'polypeptide(L)'
;KEQRDKLLKLRVTIEEAEKANLISVAATYDKMDPASASKILATMSKTNRQTPGQDTGLDEAVKILYYMTERTKAKLLAELVSSEPALAATLCQRLKQVR
;
A
#
# COMPACT_ATOMS: atom_id res chain seq x y z
N LYS A 1 -28.77 8.75 19.89
CA LYS A 1 -28.58 7.49 19.12
C LYS A 1 -28.36 7.79 17.64
N GLU A 2 -29.24 8.55 17.00
CA GLU A 2 -29.18 8.86 15.56
C GLU A 2 -27.86 9.50 15.06
N GLN A 3 -27.23 10.41 15.82
CA GLN A 3 -25.94 11.00 15.45
C GLN A 3 -24.78 9.98 15.47
N ARG A 4 -24.82 9.00 16.38
CA ARG A 4 -23.80 7.93 16.43
C ARG A 4 -23.95 6.98 15.24
N ASP A 5 -25.18 6.65 14.86
CA ASP A 5 -25.45 5.77 13.73
C ASP A 5 -25.05 6.42 12.39
N LYS A 6 -25.25 7.75 12.25
CA LYS A 6 -24.75 8.52 11.11
C LYS A 6 -23.22 8.50 11.04
N LEU A 7 -22.53 8.68 12.17
CA LEU A 7 -21.07 8.62 12.22
C LEU A 7 -20.52 7.22 11.87
N LEU A 8 -21.18 6.16 12.33
CA LEU A 8 -20.79 4.78 11.99
C LEU A 8 -20.97 4.50 10.50
N LYS A 9 -22.11 4.89 9.91
CA LYS A 9 -22.34 4.74 8.47
C LYS A 9 -21.31 5.50 7.65
N LEU A 10 -21.00 6.75 8.03
CA LEU A 10 -19.99 7.54 7.33
C LEU A 10 -18.61 6.89 7.39
N ARG A 11 -18.21 6.32 8.54
CA ARG A 11 -16.94 5.59 8.66
C ARG A 11 -16.87 4.40 7.71
N VAL A 12 -17.92 3.58 7.68
CA VAL A 12 -17.98 2.41 6.78
C VAL A 12 -17.86 2.85 5.32
N THR A 13 -18.58 3.90 4.91
CA THR A 13 -18.50 4.42 3.54
C THR A 13 -17.10 4.94 3.19
N ILE A 14 -16.41 5.59 4.13
CA ILE A 14 -15.04 6.06 3.93
C ILE A 14 -14.08 4.87 3.77
N GLU A 15 -14.18 3.87 4.65
CA GLU A 15 -13.34 2.65 4.58
C GLU A 15 -13.54 1.88 3.26
N GLU A 16 -14.79 1.79 2.78
CA GLU A 16 -15.11 1.18 1.48
C GLU A 16 -14.51 1.97 0.32
N ALA A 17 -14.59 3.29 0.36
CA ALA A 17 -13.99 4.16 -0.66
C ALA A 17 -12.46 4.07 -0.66
N GLU A 18 -11.83 4.04 0.51
CA GLU A 18 -10.38 3.86 0.65
C GLU A 18 -9.93 2.50 0.12
N LYS A 19 -10.65 1.42 0.45
CA LYS A 19 -10.38 0.09 -0.09
C LYS A 19 -10.50 0.07 -1.61
N ALA A 20 -11.56 0.65 -2.18
CA ALA A 20 -11.73 0.72 -3.63
C ALA A 20 -10.59 1.49 -4.30
N ASN A 21 -10.14 2.59 -3.67
CA ASN A 21 -8.99 3.34 -4.15
C ASN A 21 -7.70 2.51 -4.12
N LEU A 22 -7.42 1.82 -3.01
CA LEU A 22 -6.24 0.96 -2.87
C LEU A 22 -6.21 -0.17 -3.91
N ILE A 23 -7.36 -0.79 -4.19
CA ILE A 23 -7.48 -1.83 -5.23
C ILE A 23 -7.20 -1.24 -6.61
N SER A 24 -7.71 -0.04 -6.90
CA SER A 24 -7.45 0.65 -8.17
C SER A 24 -5.97 1.00 -8.37
N VAL A 25 -5.34 1.50 -7.30
CA VAL A 25 -3.90 1.80 -7.30
C VAL A 25 -3.10 0.51 -7.49
N ALA A 26 -3.39 -0.56 -6.75
CA ALA A 26 -2.75 -1.86 -6.92
C ALA A 26 -2.88 -2.39 -8.36
N ALA A 27 -4.07 -2.29 -8.95
CA ALA A 27 -4.31 -2.69 -10.34
C ALA A 27 -3.51 -1.84 -11.35
N THR A 28 -3.20 -0.58 -11.01
CA THR A 28 -2.33 0.28 -11.82
C THR A 28 -0.88 -0.20 -11.74
N TYR A 29 -0.41 -0.53 -10.53
CA TYR A 29 0.93 -1.12 -10.34
C TYR A 29 1.06 -2.50 -11.02
N ASP A 30 0.00 -3.32 -11.01
CA ASP A 30 -0.04 -4.61 -11.69
C ASP A 30 0.14 -4.50 -13.23
N LYS A 31 -0.26 -3.37 -13.81
CA LYS A 31 -0.13 -3.09 -15.25
C LYS A 31 1.18 -2.38 -15.62
N MET A 32 1.91 -1.88 -14.64
CA MET A 32 3.15 -1.14 -14.82
C MET A 32 4.33 -2.11 -14.96
N ASP A 33 5.41 -1.66 -15.60
CA ASP A 33 6.64 -2.46 -15.61
C ASP A 33 7.23 -2.56 -14.18
N PRO A 34 7.77 -3.74 -13.78
CA PRO A 34 8.24 -3.95 -12.41
C PRO A 34 9.38 -3.02 -11.96
N ALA A 35 10.19 -2.52 -12.89
CA ALA A 35 11.33 -1.65 -12.57
C ALA A 35 10.88 -0.23 -12.23
N SER A 36 9.98 0.36 -13.02
CA SER A 36 9.37 1.65 -12.71
C SER A 36 8.50 1.56 -11.46
N ALA A 37 7.69 0.51 -11.36
CA ALA A 37 6.83 0.27 -10.21
C ALA A 37 7.63 0.16 -8.90
N SER A 38 8.76 -0.57 -8.91
CA SER A 38 9.62 -0.70 -7.73
C SER A 38 10.24 0.65 -7.32
N LYS A 39 10.67 1.47 -8.29
CA LYS A 39 11.24 2.80 -8.02
C LYS A 39 10.22 3.78 -7.43
N ILE A 40 9.00 3.79 -7.96
CA ILE A 40 7.91 4.64 -7.43
C ILE A 40 7.55 4.17 -6.03
N LEU A 41 7.39 2.86 -5.83
CA LEU A 41 7.07 2.29 -4.52
C LEU A 41 8.16 2.57 -3.49
N ALA A 42 9.43 2.52 -3.90
CA ALA A 42 10.56 2.87 -3.05
C ALA A 42 10.52 4.34 -2.61
N THR A 43 10.24 5.23 -3.55
CA THR A 43 10.12 6.67 -3.30
C THR A 43 8.97 6.97 -2.34
N MET A 44 7.81 6.33 -2.56
CA MET A 44 6.65 6.44 -1.68
C MET A 44 6.94 5.90 -0.27
N SER A 45 7.60 4.74 -0.16
CA SER A 45 7.94 4.13 1.13
C SER A 45 8.87 5.00 1.99
N LYS A 46 9.71 5.81 1.34
CA LYS A 46 10.62 6.78 1.99
C LYS A 46 9.95 8.12 2.29
N THR A 47 8.79 8.39 1.71
CA THR A 47 8.07 9.64 1.93
C THR A 47 7.43 9.59 3.30
N ASN A 48 8.01 10.35 4.24
CA ASN A 48 7.42 10.52 5.56
C ASN A 48 6.33 11.60 5.47
N ARG A 49 5.07 11.17 5.35
CA ARG A 49 3.92 12.08 5.51
C ARG A 49 3.80 12.41 6.99
N GLN A 50 4.24 13.61 7.38
CA GLN A 50 4.30 14.07 8.77
C GLN A 50 2.93 14.48 9.35
N THR A 51 1.83 14.19 8.67
CA THR A 51 0.48 14.55 9.13
C THR A 51 0.04 13.61 10.27
N PRO A 52 -0.24 14.12 11.49
CA PRO A 52 -0.71 13.30 12.59
C PRO A 52 -2.02 12.60 12.22
N GLY A 53 -2.03 11.27 12.28
CA GLY A 53 -3.20 10.44 11.97
C GLY A 53 -3.30 9.93 10.53
N GLN A 54 -2.31 10.20 9.66
CA GLN A 54 -2.20 9.53 8.36
C GLN A 54 -1.22 8.35 8.41
N ASP A 55 -1.52 7.31 7.62
CA ASP A 55 -0.58 6.23 7.33
C ASP A 55 0.74 6.77 6.78
N THR A 56 1.86 6.19 7.20
CA THR A 56 3.15 6.54 6.60
C THR A 56 3.20 6.05 5.16
N GLY A 57 4.09 6.64 4.33
CA GLY A 57 4.27 6.15 2.95
C GLY A 57 4.68 4.66 2.90
N LEU A 58 5.30 4.15 3.96
CA LEU A 58 5.59 2.73 4.14
C LEU A 58 4.32 1.89 4.37
N ASP A 59 3.41 2.36 5.21
CA ASP A 59 2.14 1.66 5.48
C ASP A 59 1.25 1.65 4.22
N GLU A 60 1.22 2.77 3.47
CA GLU A 60 0.51 2.87 2.19
C GLU A 60 1.10 1.92 1.15
N ALA A 61 2.43 1.78 1.09
CA ALA A 61 3.10 0.80 0.22
C ALA A 61 2.72 -0.63 0.54
N VAL A 62 2.64 -0.98 1.83
CA VAL A 62 2.25 -2.31 2.28
C VAL A 62 0.79 -2.60 1.91
N LYS A 63 -0.12 -1.63 2.07
CA LYS A 63 -1.53 -1.77 1.67
C LYS A 63 -1.68 -1.96 0.16
N ILE A 64 -0.95 -1.19 -0.66
CA ILE A 64 -0.97 -1.34 -2.11
C ILE A 64 -0.44 -2.73 -2.49
N LEU A 65 0.71 -3.14 -1.95
CA LEU A 65 1.25 -4.47 -2.17
C LEU A 65 0.24 -5.55 -1.76
N TYR A 66 -0.46 -5.43 -0.63
CA TYR A 66 -1.44 -6.41 -0.19
C TYR A 66 -2.51 -6.70 -1.25
N TYR A 67 -3.02 -5.66 -1.94
CA TYR A 67 -4.06 -5.79 -2.96
C TYR A 67 -3.54 -6.12 -4.37
N MET A 68 -2.23 -6.11 -4.61
CA MET A 68 -1.65 -6.52 -5.89
C MET A 68 -1.72 -8.04 -6.10
N THR A 69 -1.70 -8.46 -7.36
CA THR A 69 -1.57 -9.89 -7.69
C THR A 69 -0.25 -10.46 -7.19
N GLU A 70 -0.27 -11.72 -6.72
CA GLU A 70 0.93 -12.41 -6.20
C GLU A 70 2.07 -12.44 -7.23
N ARG A 71 1.73 -12.58 -8.53
CA ARG A 71 2.72 -12.62 -9.62
C ARG A 71 3.47 -11.29 -9.77
N THR A 72 2.76 -10.17 -9.82
CA THR A 72 3.41 -8.86 -9.99
C THR A 72 4.11 -8.43 -8.71
N LYS A 73 3.51 -8.71 -7.55
CA LYS A 73 4.12 -8.51 -6.22
C LYS A 73 5.47 -9.20 -6.13
N ALA A 74 5.57 -10.48 -6.51
CA ALA A 74 6.83 -11.22 -6.49
C ALA A 74 7.88 -10.60 -7.42
N LYS A 75 7.50 -10.17 -8.63
CA LYS A 75 8.41 -9.50 -9.57
C LYS A 75 8.89 -8.15 -9.03
N LEU A 76 7.99 -7.33 -8.51
CA LEU A 76 8.32 -6.03 -7.94
C LEU A 76 9.26 -6.18 -6.75
N LEU A 77 8.99 -7.12 -5.84
CA LEU A 77 9.86 -7.40 -4.71
C LEU A 77 11.24 -7.91 -5.16
N ALA A 78 11.33 -8.72 -6.23
CA ALA A 78 12.62 -9.15 -6.78
C ALA A 78 13.44 -7.97 -7.33
N GLU A 79 12.80 -7.04 -8.04
CA GLU A 79 13.44 -5.78 -8.49
C GLU A 79 13.87 -4.92 -7.31
N LEU A 80 13.05 -4.87 -6.27
CA LEU A 80 13.34 -4.11 -5.06
C LEU A 80 14.48 -4.72 -4.25
N VAL A 81 14.62 -6.05 -4.21
CA VAL A 81 15.77 -6.72 -3.58
C VAL A 81 17.06 -6.38 -4.31
N SER A 82 16.99 -6.25 -5.64
CA SER A 82 18.16 -5.95 -6.49
C SER A 82 18.62 -4.50 -6.35
N SER A 83 17.70 -3.56 -6.17
CA SER A 83 17.98 -2.12 -6.03
C SER A 83 18.14 -1.66 -4.58
N GLU A 84 17.25 -2.10 -3.69
CA GLU A 84 17.13 -1.65 -2.30
C GLU A 84 16.76 -2.80 -1.33
N PRO A 85 17.71 -3.71 -1.02
CA PRO A 85 17.43 -4.93 -0.27
C PRO A 85 16.89 -4.69 1.15
N ALA A 86 17.34 -3.62 1.83
CA ALA A 86 16.86 -3.27 3.16
C ALA A 86 15.37 -2.86 3.16
N LEU A 87 14.94 -2.13 2.13
CA LEU A 87 13.55 -1.73 1.99
C LEU A 87 12.67 -2.94 1.65
N ALA A 88 13.13 -3.81 0.76
CA ALA A 88 12.44 -5.05 0.43
C ALA A 88 12.23 -5.96 1.66
N ALA A 89 13.26 -6.11 2.50
CA ALA A 89 13.14 -6.85 3.75
C ALA A 89 12.07 -6.23 4.68
N THR A 90 12.07 -4.91 4.82
CA THR A 90 11.10 -4.17 5.65
C THR A 90 9.68 -4.36 5.15
N LEU A 91 9.43 -4.19 3.84
CA LEU A 91 8.12 -4.37 3.24
C LEU A 91 7.62 -5.82 3.37
N CYS A 92 8.49 -6.80 3.14
CA CYS A 92 8.17 -8.21 3.36
C CYS A 92 7.79 -8.52 4.82
N GLN A 93 8.49 -7.93 5.79
CA GLN A 93 8.16 -8.11 7.20
C GLN A 93 6.80 -7.49 7.54
N ARG A 94 6.53 -6.29 7.04
CA ARG A 94 5.25 -5.59 7.27
C ARG A 94 4.08 -6.30 6.61
N LEU A 95 4.24 -6.81 5.38
CA LEU A 95 3.21 -7.59 4.69
C LEU A 95 2.79 -8.83 5.50
N LYS A 96 3.71 -9.46 6.23
CA LYS A 96 3.39 -10.61 7.11
C LYS A 96 2.52 -10.22 8.32
N GLN A 97 2.56 -8.95 8.74
CA GLN A 97 1.77 -8.45 9.87
C GLN A 97 0.35 -8.04 9.47
N VAL A 98 0.10 -7.81 8.17
CA VAL A 98 -1.21 -7.41 7.62
C VAL A 98 -2.06 -8.64 7.22
N ARG A 99 -1.61 -9.85 7.60
CA ARG A 99 -2.25 -11.10 7.20
C ARG A 99 -3.48 -11.44 8.04
#